data_AF-A0A5K0VL99-F1
#
_entry.id   AF-A0A5K0VL99-F1
#
_cell.length_a   1.000
_cell.length_b   1.000
_cell.length_c   1.000
_cell.angle_alpha   90.00
_cell.angle_beta   90.00
_cell.angle_gamma   90.00
#
_symmetry.space_group_name_H-M   'P 1'
#
loop_
_entity.id
_entity.type
_entity.pdbx_description
1 polymer ?
#
loop_
_entity_poly.entity_id
_entity_poly.type
_entity_poly.pdbx_seq_one_letter_code
_entity_poly.pdbx_strand_id
1 'polypeptide(L)' 'VPVDLVIDHSVQVDLARSENAVKANMELEFQRNKERFGFLKWGSNAFRNMLVVPPGSGIVHQ' A
#
# COMPACT_ATOMS: atom_id res chain seq x y z
N VAL A 1 0.62 22.52 4.98
CA VAL A 1 1.87 21.85 4.56
C VAL A 1 1.51 20.63 3.73
N PRO A 2 2.33 20.23 2.74
CA PRO A 2 2.15 18.97 2.00
C PRO A 2 2.32 17.75 2.91
N VAL A 3 1.54 16.69 2.66
CA VAL A 3 1.63 15.39 3.34
C VAL A 3 1.66 14.28 2.30
N ASP A 4 2.72 13.49 2.30
CA ASP A 4 2.87 12.30 1.47
C ASP A 4 2.84 11.06 2.38
N LEU A 5 1.86 10.19 2.18
CA LEU A 5 1.68 8.95 2.93
C LEU A 5 2.00 7.76 2.02
N VAL A 6 2.98 6.94 2.41
CA VAL A 6 3.41 5.76 1.67
C VAL A 6 2.86 4.50 2.33
N ILE A 7 2.28 3.60 1.54
CA ILE A 7 1.80 2.30 2.00
C ILE A 7 2.93 1.28 1.79
N ASP A 8 3.73 1.04 2.83
CA ASP A 8 4.91 0.15 2.79
C ASP A 8 4.94 -0.91 3.92
N HIS A 9 4.13 -0.76 4.96
CA HIS A 9 4.08 -1.66 6.13
C HIS A 9 2.91 -2.67 6.10
N SER A 10 2.23 -2.85 4.97
CA SER A 10 1.09 -3.77 4.85
C SER A 10 1.42 -5.09 4.14
N VAL A 11 2.47 -5.12 3.30
CA VAL A 11 2.86 -6.31 2.54
C VAL A 11 3.52 -7.33 3.46
N GLN A 12 3.20 -8.61 3.25
CA GLN A 12 3.78 -9.73 3.99
C GLN A 12 4.39 -10.73 3.00
N VAL A 13 5.38 -11.50 3.45
CA VAL A 13 6.03 -12.53 2.64
C VAL A 13 5.32 -13.86 2.86
N ASP A 14 4.15 -14.04 2.23
CA ASP A 14 3.40 -15.30 2.27
C ASP A 14 4.01 -16.37 1.35
N LEU A 15 4.45 -15.96 0.16
CA LEU A 15 5.20 -16.79 -0.79
C LEU A 15 6.61 -16.21 -1.00
N ALA A 16 7.58 -17.10 -1.14
CA ALA A 16 8.97 -16.77 -1.44
C ALA A 16 9.55 -17.74 -2.48
N ARG A 17 10.64 -17.33 -3.16
CA ARG A 17 11.39 -18.17 -4.12
C ARG A 17 10.55 -18.75 -5.27
N SER A 18 9.54 -18.00 -5.71
CA SER A 18 8.70 -18.33 -6.86
C SER A 18 8.60 -17.10 -7.76
N GLU A 19 8.58 -17.29 -9.08
CA GLU A 19 8.35 -16.20 -10.04
C GLU A 19 7.00 -15.50 -9.79
N ASN A 20 6.03 -16.22 -9.24
CA ASN A 20 4.70 -15.68 -8.92
C ASN A 20 4.60 -15.07 -7.51
N ALA A 21 5.66 -15.11 -6.70
CA ALA A 21 5.61 -14.71 -5.29
C ALA A 21 5.17 -13.24 -5.12
N VAL A 22 5.72 -12.34 -5.92
CA VAL A 22 5.41 -10.90 -5.86
C VAL A 22 3.92 -10.65 -6.11
N LYS A 23 3.38 -11.22 -7.18
CA LYS A 23 1.95 -11.08 -7.53
C LYS A 23 1.04 -11.68 -6.47
N ALA A 24 1.37 -12.87 -5.96
CA ALA A 24 0.57 -13.56 -4.95
C ALA A 24 0.53 -12.76 -3.62
N ASN A 25 1.67 -12.25 -3.17
CA ASN A 25 1.77 -11.47 -1.94
C ASN A 25 1.02 -10.12 -2.06
N MET A 26 1.07 -9.45 -3.21
CA MET A 26 0.31 -8.22 -3.44
C MET A 26 -1.21 -8.46 -3.47
N GLU A 27 -1.66 -9.56 -4.06
CA GLU A 27 -3.09 -9.92 -4.03
C GLU A 27 -3.55 -10.16 -2.59
N LEU A 28 -2.79 -10.93 -1.81
CA LEU A 28 -3.09 -11.18 -0.40
C LEU A 28 -3.09 -9.90 0.43
N GLU A 29 -2.13 -9.00 0.19
CA GLU A 29 -2.09 -7.68 0.82
C GLU A 29 -3.37 -6.89 0.54
N PHE A 30 -3.80 -6.83 -0.72
CA PHE A 30 -5.00 -6.09 -1.11
C PHE A 30 -6.27 -6.68 -0.50
N GLN A 31 -6.39 -8.01 -0.46
CA GLN A 31 -7.51 -8.69 0.19
C GLN A 31 -7.55 -8.41 1.71
N ARG A 32 -6.40 -8.48 2.39
CA ARG A 32 -6.30 -8.29 3.85
C ARG A 32 -6.50 -6.83 4.28
N ASN A 33 -6.11 -5.87 3.45
CA ASN A 33 -6.11 -4.45 3.81
C ASN A 33 -7.15 -3.62 3.04
N LYS A 34 -8.14 -4.26 2.39
CA LYS A 34 -9.14 -3.60 1.55
C LYS A 34 -9.83 -2.41 2.25
N GLU A 35 -10.26 -2.57 3.49
CA GLU A 35 -10.90 -1.49 4.26
C GLU A 35 -9.94 -0.34 4.54
N ARG A 36 -8.71 -0.66 4.98
CA ARG A 36 -7.66 0.34 5.27
C ARG A 36 -7.30 1.13 4.01
N PHE A 37 -7.12 0.46 2.88
CA PHE A 37 -6.84 1.13 1.61
C PHE A 37 -8.02 1.98 1.14
N GLY A 38 -9.25 1.52 1.36
CA GLY A 38 -10.46 2.32 1.14
C GLY A 38 -10.46 3.60 1.98
N PHE A 39 -10.16 3.49 3.27
CA PHE A 39 -10.08 4.63 4.18
C PHE A 39 -8.99 5.63 3.77
N LEU A 40 -7.78 5.16 3.43
CA LEU A 40 -6.68 6.02 3.00
C LEU A 40 -6.99 6.72 1.66
N LYS A 41 -7.61 6.00 0.72
CA LYS A 41 -8.08 6.57 -0.55
C LYS A 41 -9.19 7.59 -0.34
N TRP A 42 -10.08 7.38 0.63
CA TRP A 42 -11.05 8.41 1.00
C TRP A 42 -10.33 9.64 1.57
N GLY A 43 -9.38 9.44 2.49
CA GLY A 43 -8.60 10.52 3.10
C GLY A 43 -7.87 11.39 2.08
N SER A 44 -7.24 10.77 1.06
CA SER A 44 -6.55 11.50 -0.01
C SER A 44 -7.47 12.40 -0.83
N ASN A 45 -8.77 12.09 -0.90
CA ASN A 45 -9.78 12.91 -1.59
C ASN A 45 -10.47 13.90 -0.65
N ALA A 46 -10.59 13.57 0.64
CA ALA A 46 -11.27 14.39 1.64
C ALA A 46 -10.41 15.55 2.16
N PHE A 47 -9.09 15.37 2.22
CA PHE A 47 -8.15 16.38 2.73
C PHE A 47 -7.32 17.01 1.61
N ARG A 48 -7.15 18.33 1.67
CA ARG A 48 -6.24 19.05 0.76
C ARG A 48 -4.79 18.78 1.13
N ASN A 49 -3.93 18.71 0.12
CA ASN A 49 -2.49 18.47 0.24
C ASN A 49 -2.11 17.09 0.83
N MET A 50 -2.95 16.07 0.62
CA MET A 50 -2.67 14.70 1.02
C MET A 50 -2.50 13.81 -0.21
N LEU A 51 -1.29 13.31 -0.42
CA LEU A 51 -0.99 12.29 -1.42
C LEU A 51 -0.85 10.93 -0.74
N VAL A 52 -1.45 9.89 -1.31
CA VAL A 52 -1.28 8.50 -0.86
C VAL A 52 -0.59 7.72 -1.97
N VAL A 53 0.63 7.24 -1.70
CA VAL A 53 1.40 6.40 -2.60
C VAL A 53 0.98 4.94 -2.40
N PRO A 54 0.58 4.22 -3.46
CA PRO A 54 0.01 2.88 -3.34
C PRO A 54 1.05 1.82 -2.93
N PRO A 55 0.60 0.67 -2.39
CA PRO A 55 1.48 -0.45 -2.06
C PRO A 55 2.27 -0.94 -3.27
N GLY A 56 3.47 -1.47 -3.01
CA GLY A 56 4.39 -1.93 -4.05
C GLY A 56 5.21 -0.83 -4.72
N SER A 57 5.08 0.43 -4.28
CA SER A 57 5.83 1.57 -4.85
C SER A 57 7.18 1.84 -4.16
N GLY A 58 7.60 1.01 -3.20
CA GLY A 58 8.82 1.18 -2.42
C GLY A 58 8.56 1.43 -0.93
N ILE A 59 9.61 1.77 -0.19
CA ILE A 59 9.56 2.15 1.23
C ILE A 59 9.69 3.67 1.39
N VAL A 60 9.10 4.24 2.45
CA VAL A 60 8.99 5.70 2.63
C VAL A 60 10.34 6.46 2.66
N HIS A 61 11.44 5.81 3.02
CA HIS A 61 12.76 6.44 3.20
C HIS A 61 13.81 6.03 2.15
N GLN A 62 13.40 5.37 1.06
CA GLN A 62 14.35 4.84 0.08
C GLN A 62 15.01 5.91 -0.79
#